data_AF-A0A923WKD0-F1
#
_entry.id   AF-A0A923WKD0-F1
#
_cell.length_a   1.000
_cell.length_b   1.000
_cell.length_c   1.000
_cell.angle_alpha   90.00
_cell.angle_beta   90.00
_cell.angle_gamma   90.00
#
_symmetry.space_group_name_H-M   'P 1'
#
loop_
_entity.id
_entity.type
_entity.pdbx_description
1 polymer ?
#
loop_
_entity_poly.entity_id
_entity_poly.type
_entity_poly.pdbx_seq_one_letter_code
_entity_poly.pdbx_strand_id
1 'polypeptide(L)'
;MAITSSKATSIALFSFNTAPMRAFHLTWMAFFICFFAWFACAPLMPVIKGEFGLSIAQIANINIAAVAITILVRLIVGPMCDR
;
A
#
# COMPACT_ATOMS: atom_id res chain seq x y z
N MET A 1 1.65 -26.68 15.11
CA MET A 1 1.76 -26.93 13.67
C MET A 1 2.93 -26.10 13.14
N ALA A 2 4.13 -26.66 13.18
CA ALA A 2 5.34 -25.96 12.72
C ALA A 2 5.30 -25.88 11.20
N ILE A 3 5.19 -24.67 10.64
CA ILE A 3 5.40 -24.45 9.21
C ILE A 3 6.89 -24.69 8.96
N THR A 4 7.23 -25.88 8.47
CA THR A 4 8.56 -26.15 7.93
C THR A 4 8.81 -25.20 6.78
N SER A 5 9.51 -24.09 7.06
CA SER A 5 9.90 -23.07 6.10
C SER A 5 10.95 -23.65 5.14
N SER A 6 10.49 -24.45 4.17
CA SER A 6 11.31 -24.85 3.04
C SER A 6 11.72 -23.60 2.27
N LYS A 7 13.03 -23.35 2.17
CA LYS A 7 13.58 -22.23 1.42
C LYS A 7 13.22 -22.40 -0.06
N ALA A 8 12.69 -21.35 -0.69
CA ALA A 8 12.43 -21.37 -2.11
C ALA A 8 13.75 -21.36 -2.88
N THR A 9 14.08 -22.45 -3.58
CA THR A 9 15.29 -22.59 -4.40
C THR A 9 15.05 -22.26 -5.87
N SER A 10 13.78 -22.13 -6.30
CA SER A 10 13.39 -21.75 -7.65
C SER A 10 12.12 -20.90 -7.65
N ILE A 11 11.98 -20.03 -8.67
CA ILE A 11 10.80 -19.17 -8.86
C ILE A 11 9.93 -19.76 -9.95
N ALA A 12 8.81 -20.39 -9.58
CA ALA A 12 7.78 -20.85 -10.50
C ALA A 12 6.63 -19.83 -10.59
N LEU A 13 6.73 -18.88 -11.52
CA LEU A 13 5.84 -17.70 -11.61
C LEU A 13 4.34 -18.03 -11.68
N PHE A 14 3.95 -19.13 -12.33
CA PHE A 14 2.55 -19.52 -12.50
C PHE A 14 2.00 -20.42 -11.39
N SER A 15 2.80 -20.75 -10.38
CA SER A 15 2.40 -21.62 -9.28
C SER A 15 1.88 -20.79 -8.10
N PHE A 16 0.84 -21.25 -7.40
CA PHE A 16 0.35 -20.63 -6.15
C PHE A 16 0.44 -21.59 -4.95
N ASN A 17 1.08 -22.74 -5.14
CA ASN A 17 1.00 -23.86 -4.20
C ASN A 17 1.88 -23.65 -2.95
N THR A 18 2.99 -22.94 -3.07
CA THR A 18 3.94 -22.75 -1.96
C THR A 18 3.70 -21.45 -1.21
N ALA A 19 3.98 -21.43 0.10
CA ALA A 19 3.84 -20.22 0.91
C ALA A 19 4.71 -19.04 0.41
N PRO A 20 5.98 -19.23 0.00
CA PRO A 20 6.78 -18.14 -0.57
C PRO A 20 6.19 -17.58 -1.87
N MET A 21 5.63 -18.43 -2.73
CA MET A 21 5.07 -17.98 -4.00
C MET A 21 3.75 -17.22 -3.81
N ARG A 22 2.92 -17.61 -2.83
CA ARG A 22 1.75 -16.80 -2.44
C ARG A 22 2.15 -15.45 -1.86
N ALA A 23 3.16 -15.41 -1.00
CA ALA A 23 3.68 -14.16 -0.44
C ALA A 23 4.20 -13.23 -1.54
N PHE A 24 4.92 -13.76 -2.54
CA PHE A 24 5.32 -13.01 -3.73
C PHE A 24 4.09 -12.41 -4.42
N HIS A 25 3.09 -13.23 -4.75
CA HIS A 25 1.90 -12.76 -5.47
C HIS A 25 1.11 -11.69 -4.73
N LEU A 26 0.89 -11.89 -3.44
CA LEU A 26 0.16 -10.94 -2.61
C LEU A 26 0.92 -9.62 -2.43
N THR A 27 2.25 -9.67 -2.28
CA THR A 27 3.06 -8.46 -2.08
C THR A 27 3.16 -7.60 -3.35
N TRP A 28 3.36 -8.20 -4.53
CA TRP A 28 3.42 -7.41 -5.77
C TRP A 28 2.04 -6.85 -6.14
N MET A 29 0.96 -7.61 -5.95
CA MET A 29 -0.40 -7.09 -6.11
C MET A 29 -0.71 -5.95 -5.14
N ALA A 30 -0.36 -6.11 -3.85
CA ALA A 30 -0.54 -5.06 -2.84
C ALA A 30 0.26 -3.80 -3.19
N PHE A 31 1.47 -3.95 -3.73
CA PHE A 31 2.28 -2.82 -4.21
C PHE A 31 1.57 -2.03 -5.31
N PHE A 32 1.06 -2.69 -6.35
CA PHE A 32 0.37 -2.00 -7.44
C PHE A 32 -0.94 -1.34 -6.99
N ILE A 33 -1.72 -1.99 -6.12
CA ILE A 33 -2.95 -1.40 -5.56
C ILE A 33 -2.61 -0.15 -4.76
N CYS A 34 -1.61 -0.21 -3.89
CA CYS A 34 -1.17 0.93 -3.09
C CYS A 34 -0.65 2.08 -3.97
N PHE A 35 0.15 1.76 -4.99
CA PHE A 35 0.64 2.73 -5.96
C PHE A 35 -0.52 3.41 -6.70
N PHE A 36 -1.47 2.63 -7.22
CA PHE A 36 -2.63 3.17 -7.91
C PHE A 36 -3.46 4.09 -7.02
N ALA A 37 -3.78 3.65 -5.79
CA ALA A 37 -4.57 4.44 -4.84
C ALA A 37 -3.91 5.78 -4.50
N TRP A 38 -2.59 5.80 -4.29
CA TRP A 38 -1.86 7.02 -3.97
C TRP A 38 -1.78 7.98 -5.16
N PHE A 39 -1.43 7.46 -6.34
CA PHE A 39 -1.25 8.28 -7.53
C PHE A 39 -2.57 8.72 -8.19
N ALA A 40 -3.70 8.02 -7.94
CA ALA A 40 -5.01 8.40 -8.45
C ALA A 40 -5.48 9.80 -7.99
N CYS A 41 -5.01 10.25 -6.82
CA CYS A 41 -5.36 11.58 -6.30
C CYS A 41 -4.80 12.73 -7.14
N ALA A 42 -3.63 12.56 -7.76
CA ALA A 42 -2.98 13.62 -8.53
C ALA A 42 -3.79 14.06 -9.78
N PRO A 43 -4.20 13.16 -10.70
CA PRO A 43 -5.01 13.54 -11.86
C PRO A 43 -6.44 13.95 -11.48
N LEU A 44 -6.99 13.45 -10.37
CA LEU A 44 -8.37 13.75 -9.95
C LEU A 44 -8.47 15.03 -9.10
N MET A 45 -7.35 15.62 -8.66
CA MET A 45 -7.34 16.82 -7.82
C MET A 45 -8.18 17.99 -8.36
N PRO A 46 -8.24 18.29 -9.68
CA PRO A 46 -9.12 19.34 -10.20
C PRO A 46 -10.61 19.09 -9.95
N VAL A 47 -11.04 17.82 -10.08
CA VAL A 47 -12.43 17.40 -9.83
C VAL A 47 -12.73 17.45 -8.33
N ILE A 48 -11.85 16.90 -7.50
CA ILE A 48 -11.98 16.93 -6.02
C ILE A 48 -12.07 18.39 -5.54
N LYS A 49 -11.22 19.27 -6.06
CA LYS A 49 -11.25 20.70 -5.73
C LYS A 49 -12.58 21.34 -6.11
N GLY A 50 -13.11 21.03 -7.30
CA GLY A 50 -14.38 21.55 -7.80
C GLY A 50 -15.59 21.10 -6.97
N GLU A 51 -15.70 19.80 -6.69
CA GLU A 51 -16.82 19.20 -5.95
C GLU A 51 -16.86 19.63 -4.49
N PHE A 52 -15.70 19.73 -3.82
CA PHE A 52 -15.62 20.11 -2.41
C PHE A 52 -15.38 21.61 -2.18
N GLY A 53 -15.28 22.42 -3.25
CA GLY A 53 -15.04 23.86 -3.15
C GLY A 53 -13.76 24.25 -2.39
N LEU A 54 -12.72 23.42 -2.48
CA LEU A 54 -11.52 23.54 -1.64
C LEU A 54 -10.62 24.71 -2.08
N SER A 55 -10.19 25.53 -1.13
CA SER A 55 -9.13 26.52 -1.34
C SER A 55 -7.75 25.84 -1.51
N ILE A 56 -6.81 26.56 -2.13
CA ILE A 56 -5.43 26.06 -2.33
C ILE A 56 -4.75 25.77 -0.97
N ALA A 57 -5.01 26.61 0.04
CA ALA A 57 -4.49 26.41 1.39
C ALA A 57 -5.03 25.13 2.05
N GLN A 58 -6.33 24.82 1.87
CA GLN A 58 -6.91 23.58 2.39
C GLN A 58 -6.33 22.34 1.72
N ILE A 59 -6.10 22.38 0.40
CA ILE A 59 -5.46 21.26 -0.32
C ILE A 59 -4.05 21.00 0.22
N ALA A 60 -3.28 22.06 0.49
CA ALA A 60 -1.97 21.92 1.10
C ALA A 60 -2.04 21.29 2.50
N ASN A 61 -2.97 21.75 3.34
CA ASN A 61 -3.17 21.19 4.68
C ASN A 61 -3.58 19.71 4.64
N ILE A 62 -4.46 19.32 3.71
CA ILE A 62 -4.89 17.93 3.51
C ILE A 62 -3.70 17.05 3.09
N ASN A 63 -2.86 17.52 2.17
CA ASN A 63 -1.67 16.77 1.75
C ASN A 63 -0.68 16.57 2.90
N ILE A 64 -0.44 17.60 3.72
CA ILE A 64 0.40 17.49 4.91
C ILE A 64 -0.18 16.45 5.88
N ALA A 65 -1.49 16.51 6.14
CA ALA A 65 -2.18 15.55 6.99
C ALA A 65 -2.10 14.11 6.43
N ALA A 66 -2.23 13.93 5.11
CA ALA A 66 -2.13 12.64 4.44
C ALA A 66 -0.73 12.00 4.58
N VAL A 67 0.33 12.80 4.46
CA VAL A 67 1.70 12.31 4.69
C VAL A 67 1.95 12.02 6.17
N ALA A 68 1.46 12.88 7.06
CA ALA A 68 1.61 12.71 8.51
C ALA A 68 0.92 11.41 9.00
N ILE A 69 -0.31 11.15 8.57
CA ILE A 69 -1.02 9.91 8.97
C ILE A 69 -0.34 8.67 8.39
N THR A 70 0.28 8.76 7.21
CA THR A 70 1.05 7.63 6.64
C THR A 70 2.23 7.25 7.54
N ILE A 71 2.89 8.22 8.17
CA ILE A 71 3.96 7.96 9.15
C ILE A 71 3.38 7.28 10.40
N LEU A 72 2.30 7.83 10.96
CA LEU A 72 1.66 7.27 12.15
C LEU A 72 1.19 5.83 11.95
N VAL A 73 0.55 5.55 10.81
CA VAL A 73 0.08 4.20 10.46
C VAL A 73 1.26 3.23 10.35
N ARG A 74 2.40 3.63 9.79
CA ARG A 74 3.59 2.76 9.72
C ARG A 74 4.14 2.40 11.09
N LEU A 75 4.12 3.34 12.04
CA LEU A 75 4.56 3.08 13.41
C LEU A 75 3.66 2.06 14.13
N ILE A 76 2.37 1.99 13.78
CA ILE A 76 1.40 1.06 14.37
C ILE A 76 1.42 -0.29 13.64
N VAL A 77 1.36 -0.26 12.31
CA VAL A 77 1.24 -1.47 11.47
C VAL A 77 2.55 -2.25 11.43
N GLY A 78 3.71 -1.59 11.49
CA GLY A 78 5.01 -2.28 11.51
C GLY A 78 5.10 -3.34 12.61
N PRO A 79 4.94 -2.97 13.90
CA PRO A 79 4.93 -3.92 15.01
C PRO A 79 3.78 -4.93 15.00
N MET A 80 2.72 -4.67 14.23
CA MET A 80 1.59 -5.58 14.06
C MET A 80 1.89 -6.66 13.01
N CYS A 81 2.68 -6.34 11.97
CA CYS A 81 3.14 -7.28 10.96
C CYS A 81 4.34 -8.14 11.41
N ASP A 82 5.11 -7.67 12.41
CA ASP A 82 6.27 -8.38 12.96
C ASP A 82 5.88 -9.46 13.99
N ARG A 83 4.60 -9.48 14.39
CA ARG A 83 3.99 -10.51 15.24
C ARG A 83 3.31 -11.58 14.40
#